data_AF-A0AAU4SXQ1-F1
#
_entry.id   AF-A0AAU4SXQ1-F1
#
_cell.length_a   1.000
_cell.length_b   1.000
_cell.length_c   1.000
_cell.angle_alpha   90.00
_cell.angle_beta   90.00
_cell.angle_gamma   90.00
#
_symmetry.space_group_name_H-M   'P 1'
#
loop_
_entity.id
_entity.type
_entity.pdbx_description
1 polymer ?
#
loop_
_entity_poly.entity_id
_entity_poly.type
_entity_poly.pdbx_seq_one_letter_code
_entity_poly.pdbx_strand_id
1 'polypeptide(L)'
;MDIRAEVSGFRNVAPLPGLADAWHWSPALRFDFAGALSGDGERLFQLSARDSYDQELAIATLEFARGREAEMFFRNPHLSAVGGFKAPGGRCFDVVAGVGAEVHRFYRGENPDLTPYVRLTFPAYSCEFSGEESLDEAVTRYRMLRMKNFDREPNPFVKMRWPRP
;
A
#
# COMPACT_ATOMS: atom_id res chain seq x y z
N MET A 1 7.47 -6.14 -18.75
CA MET A 1 8.29 -5.00 -18.33
C MET A 1 9.23 -5.48 -17.23
N ASP A 2 10.48 -5.02 -17.18
CA ASP A 2 11.40 -5.36 -16.07
C ASP A 2 11.23 -4.34 -14.94
N ILE A 3 10.41 -4.68 -13.95
CA ILE A 3 10.10 -3.81 -12.80
C ILE A 3 11.36 -3.58 -11.95
N ARG A 4 12.22 -4.60 -11.81
CA ARG A 4 13.46 -4.49 -11.02
C ARG A 4 14.36 -3.43 -11.63
N ALA A 5 14.59 -3.50 -12.94
CA ALA A 5 15.41 -2.53 -13.65
C ALA A 5 14.83 -1.12 -13.55
N GLU A 6 13.51 -0.97 -13.70
CA GLU A 6 12.82 0.32 -13.60
C GLU A 6 13.00 0.96 -12.22
N VAL A 7 12.68 0.24 -11.14
CA VAL A 7 12.79 0.76 -9.76
C VAL A 7 14.25 1.05 -9.41
N SER A 8 15.19 0.24 -9.87
CA SER A 8 16.63 0.47 -9.66
C SER A 8 17.14 1.73 -10.38
N GLY A 9 16.39 2.24 -11.36
CA GLY A 9 16.68 3.51 -12.04
C GLY A 9 16.17 4.75 -11.28
N PHE A 10 15.39 4.57 -10.21
CA PHE A 10 14.83 5.70 -9.47
C PHE A 10 15.92 6.53 -8.78
N ARG A 11 15.68 7.83 -8.70
CA ARG A 11 16.60 8.75 -8.02
C ARG A 11 16.69 8.40 -6.53
N ASN A 12 17.92 8.33 -6.02
CA ASN A 12 18.22 8.02 -4.61
C ASN A 12 17.64 6.67 -4.14
N VAL A 13 17.49 5.71 -5.05
CA VAL A 13 17.10 4.36 -4.68
C VAL A 13 18.26 3.63 -4.01
N ALA A 14 17.96 2.93 -2.93
CA ALA A 14 18.88 2.05 -2.23
C ALA A 14 18.18 0.74 -1.88
N PRO A 15 18.89 -0.38 -1.76
CA PRO A 15 18.32 -1.61 -1.23
C PRO A 15 17.74 -1.38 0.18
N LEU A 16 16.57 -1.97 0.47
CA LEU A 16 15.95 -1.92 1.80
C LEU A 16 16.53 -3.06 2.67
N PRO A 17 17.37 -2.77 3.68
CA PRO A 17 17.99 -3.82 4.48
C PRO A 17 16.93 -4.62 5.25
N GLY A 18 17.03 -5.94 5.22
CA GLY A 18 16.10 -6.85 5.90
C GLY A 18 15.00 -7.42 5.02
N LEU A 19 14.87 -6.98 3.76
CA LEU A 19 13.94 -7.57 2.79
C LEU A 19 14.60 -7.71 1.42
N ALA A 20 14.67 -8.94 0.90
CA ALA A 20 15.21 -9.21 -0.43
C ALA A 20 14.31 -8.63 -1.52
N ASP A 21 14.88 -8.18 -2.65
CA ASP A 21 14.14 -7.56 -3.76
C ASP A 21 13.26 -6.40 -3.32
N ALA A 22 13.79 -5.60 -2.41
CA ALA A 22 13.14 -4.42 -1.89
C ALA A 22 14.10 -3.22 -1.89
N TRP A 23 13.50 -2.04 -2.05
CA TRP A 23 14.20 -0.78 -2.15
C TRP A 23 13.51 0.27 -1.30
N HIS A 24 14.31 1.23 -0.85
CA HIS A 24 13.88 2.50 -0.30
C HIS A 24 14.34 3.63 -1.22
N TRP A 25 13.50 4.63 -1.41
CA TRP A 25 13.86 5.84 -2.14
C TRP A 25 13.09 7.05 -1.60
N SER A 26 13.62 8.24 -1.86
CA SER A 26 12.99 9.50 -1.46
C SER A 26 12.90 10.44 -2.66
N PRO A 27 11.69 10.64 -3.24
CA PRO A 27 11.52 11.51 -4.41
C PRO A 27 11.56 12.99 -4.03
N ALA A 28 11.26 13.33 -2.77
CA ALA A 28 11.25 14.69 -2.26
C ALA A 28 11.51 14.71 -0.75
N LEU A 29 11.96 15.85 -0.22
CA LEU A 29 12.18 16.02 1.21
C LEU A 29 10.90 15.66 1.99
N ARG A 30 11.09 14.94 3.12
CA ARG A 30 10.02 14.44 4.02
C ARG A 30 9.18 13.29 3.46
N PHE A 31 9.44 12.84 2.23
CA PHE A 31 8.74 11.72 1.62
C PHE A 31 9.65 10.51 1.48
N ASP A 32 9.24 9.41 2.08
CA ASP A 32 9.96 8.15 2.06
C ASP A 32 9.09 7.08 1.43
N PHE A 33 9.67 6.35 0.51
CA PHE A 33 9.02 5.28 -0.23
C PHE A 33 9.79 4.01 0.03
N ALA A 34 9.04 2.93 0.20
CA ALA A 34 9.60 1.60 0.20
C ALA A 34 8.79 0.74 -0.75
N GLY A 35 9.45 -0.14 -1.47
CA GLY A 35 8.78 -1.09 -2.33
C GLY A 35 9.51 -2.40 -2.40
N ALA A 36 8.76 -3.47 -2.65
CA ALA A 36 9.28 -4.82 -2.79
C ALA A 36 8.59 -5.52 -3.96
N LEU A 37 9.33 -6.35 -4.70
CA LEU A 37 8.73 -7.18 -5.74
C LEU A 37 7.82 -8.24 -5.12
N SER A 38 6.73 -8.58 -5.81
CA SER A 38 5.95 -9.78 -5.55
C SER A 38 6.82 -11.04 -5.62
N GLY A 39 6.32 -12.16 -5.08
CA GLY A 39 7.06 -13.44 -5.08
C GLY A 39 7.39 -13.96 -6.49
N ASP A 40 6.55 -13.63 -7.47
CA ASP A 40 6.75 -13.93 -8.90
C ASP A 40 7.52 -12.84 -9.67
N GLY A 41 7.81 -11.70 -9.04
CA GLY A 41 8.47 -10.56 -9.68
C GLY A 41 7.60 -9.78 -10.68
N GLU A 42 6.31 -10.10 -10.81
CA GLU A 42 5.41 -9.46 -11.78
C GLU A 42 4.79 -8.14 -11.29
N ARG A 43 4.91 -7.83 -10.00
CA ARG A 43 4.32 -6.63 -9.38
C ARG A 43 5.28 -5.95 -8.40
N LEU A 44 5.07 -4.65 -8.23
CA LEU A 44 5.71 -3.85 -7.20
C LEU A 44 4.70 -3.56 -6.09
N PHE A 45 4.93 -4.11 -4.91
CA PHE A 45 4.30 -3.61 -3.69
C PHE A 45 4.99 -2.33 -3.27
N GLN A 46 4.23 -1.28 -3.00
CA GLN A 46 4.80 0.00 -2.62
C GLN A 46 4.02 0.63 -1.48
N LEU A 47 4.74 1.21 -0.52
CA LEU A 47 4.19 2.07 0.52
C LEU A 47 4.91 3.41 0.50
N SER A 48 4.25 4.42 1.04
CA SER A 48 4.84 5.76 1.18
C SER A 48 4.49 6.33 2.53
N ALA A 49 5.45 7.02 3.13
CA ALA A 49 5.28 7.77 4.35
C ALA A 49 5.67 9.23 4.14
N ARG A 50 5.12 10.10 4.98
CA ARG A 50 5.47 11.49 5.08
C ARG A 50 5.75 11.81 6.55
N ASP A 51 7.00 12.18 6.85
CA ASP A 51 7.52 12.54 8.19
C ASP A 51 7.45 11.47 9.30
N SER A 52 6.82 10.33 9.02
CA SER A 52 6.52 9.28 9.98
C SER A 52 7.08 7.93 9.51
N TYR A 53 8.06 7.96 8.60
CA TYR A 53 8.64 6.75 8.05
C TYR A 53 9.31 5.94 9.16
N ASP A 54 8.95 4.67 9.21
CA ASP A 54 9.51 3.68 10.11
C ASP A 54 9.89 2.47 9.27
N GLN A 55 11.19 2.17 9.22
CA GLN A 55 11.72 1.11 8.36
C GLN A 55 11.22 -0.27 8.79
N GLU A 56 11.09 -0.53 10.09
CA GLU A 56 10.64 -1.82 10.61
C GLU A 56 9.18 -2.07 10.22
N LEU A 57 8.33 -1.05 10.36
CA LEU A 57 6.94 -1.09 9.92
C LEU A 57 6.82 -1.26 8.40
N ALA A 58 7.67 -0.57 7.63
CA ALA A 58 7.69 -0.69 6.17
C ALA A 58 8.05 -2.12 5.73
N ILE A 59 9.11 -2.70 6.31
CA ILE A 59 9.53 -4.09 6.03
C ILE A 59 8.40 -5.06 6.39
N ALA A 60 7.86 -4.98 7.62
CA ALA A 60 6.80 -5.85 8.07
C ALA A 60 5.55 -5.77 7.16
N THR A 61 5.20 -4.57 6.72
CA THR A 61 4.05 -4.35 5.81
C THR A 61 4.30 -4.98 4.44
N LEU A 62 5.47 -4.75 3.83
CA LEU A 62 5.81 -5.28 2.51
C LEU A 62 5.95 -6.80 2.53
N GLU A 63 6.62 -7.35 3.54
CA GLU A 63 6.78 -8.79 3.72
C GLU A 63 5.42 -9.47 3.88
N PHE A 64 4.55 -8.92 4.73
CA PHE A 64 3.20 -9.43 4.92
C PHE A 64 2.38 -9.40 3.62
N ALA A 65 2.43 -8.28 2.88
CA ALA A 65 1.73 -8.15 1.61
C ALA A 65 2.21 -9.17 0.58
N ARG A 66 3.53 -9.37 0.44
CA ARG A 66 4.11 -10.37 -0.47
C ARG A 66 3.64 -11.78 -0.14
N GLY A 67 3.62 -12.14 1.14
CA GLY A 67 3.18 -13.47 1.58
C GLY A 67 1.68 -13.73 1.41
N ARG A 68 0.88 -12.68 1.20
CA ARG A 68 -0.59 -12.74 1.17
C ARG A 68 -1.20 -12.10 -0.08
N GLU A 69 -0.42 -11.93 -1.14
CA GLU A 69 -0.82 -11.24 -2.37
C GLU A 69 -2.12 -11.81 -2.97
N ALA A 70 -2.20 -13.13 -3.09
CA ALA A 70 -3.36 -13.80 -3.67
C ALA A 70 -4.63 -13.46 -2.88
N GLU A 71 -4.58 -13.52 -1.56
CA GLU A 71 -5.72 -13.16 -0.71
C GLU A 71 -6.07 -11.68 -0.81
N MET A 72 -5.06 -10.82 -0.85
CA MET A 72 -5.24 -9.37 -0.89
C MET A 72 -6.05 -8.94 -2.10
N PHE A 73 -5.80 -9.48 -3.30
CA PHE A 73 -6.49 -9.02 -4.51
C PHE A 73 -7.54 -9.99 -5.07
N PHE A 74 -7.77 -11.14 -4.41
CA PHE A 74 -8.77 -12.11 -4.87
C PHE A 74 -10.21 -11.62 -4.67
N ARG A 75 -10.54 -11.08 -3.49
CA ARG A 75 -11.92 -10.66 -3.17
C ARG A 75 -12.28 -9.31 -3.78
N ASN A 76 -11.38 -8.35 -3.63
CA ASN A 76 -11.56 -7.00 -4.16
C ASN A 76 -10.24 -6.52 -4.78
N PRO A 77 -10.17 -6.39 -6.12
CA PRO A 77 -8.95 -5.95 -6.79
C PRO A 77 -8.67 -4.44 -6.63
N HIS A 78 -9.65 -3.66 -6.16
CA HIS A 78 -9.56 -2.20 -6.07
C HIS A 78 -9.00 -1.75 -4.72
N LEU A 79 -9.61 -2.23 -3.63
CA LEU A 79 -9.22 -1.91 -2.26
C LEU A 79 -9.57 -3.10 -1.36
N SER A 80 -8.59 -3.59 -0.61
CA SER A 80 -8.78 -4.70 0.30
C SER A 80 -7.94 -4.53 1.55
N ALA A 81 -8.27 -5.31 2.58
CA ALA A 81 -7.49 -5.40 3.81
C ALA A 81 -7.40 -6.85 4.26
N VAL A 82 -6.19 -7.30 4.56
CA VAL A 82 -5.91 -8.66 5.05
C VAL A 82 -5.49 -8.57 6.51
N GLY A 83 -6.20 -9.30 7.36
CA GLY A 83 -5.96 -9.32 8.80
C GLY A 83 -4.89 -10.31 9.25
N GLY A 84 -4.56 -10.24 10.54
CA GLY A 84 -3.48 -11.03 11.14
C GLY A 84 -2.12 -10.34 11.10
N PHE A 85 -2.10 -9.06 10.70
CA PHE A 85 -0.90 -8.23 10.76
C PHE A 85 -0.59 -7.87 12.22
N LYS A 86 0.69 -7.92 12.57
CA LYS A 86 1.19 -7.51 13.88
C LYS A 86 2.20 -6.39 13.66
N ALA A 87 1.75 -5.16 13.85
CA ALA A 87 2.61 -4.01 13.64
C ALA A 87 3.77 -3.99 14.68
N PRO A 88 5.02 -3.75 14.24
CA PRO A 88 6.14 -3.56 15.14
C PRO A 88 6.04 -2.24 15.92
N GLY A 89 6.89 -2.10 16.95
CA GLY A 89 7.03 -0.86 17.71
C GLY A 89 5.82 -0.48 18.58
N GLY A 90 4.96 -1.43 18.92
CA GLY A 90 3.79 -1.21 19.79
C GLY A 90 2.61 -0.48 19.11
N ARG A 91 2.65 -0.33 17.78
CA ARG A 91 1.55 0.25 17.00
C ARG A 91 0.36 -0.70 16.93
N CYS A 92 -0.83 -0.14 16.68
CA CYS A 92 -2.10 -0.87 16.74
C CYS A 92 -2.69 -1.27 15.38
N PHE A 93 -1.95 -1.09 14.27
CA PHE A 93 -2.42 -1.55 12.96
C PHE A 93 -2.58 -3.08 12.98
N ASP A 94 -3.79 -3.55 12.65
CA ASP A 94 -4.20 -4.96 12.74
C ASP A 94 -4.39 -5.62 11.36
N VAL A 95 -4.34 -4.81 10.29
CA VAL A 95 -4.43 -5.26 8.90
C VAL A 95 -3.37 -4.60 8.02
N VAL A 96 -3.05 -5.24 6.90
CA VAL A 96 -2.37 -4.58 5.76
C VAL A 96 -3.39 -4.41 4.64
N ALA A 97 -3.52 -3.17 4.17
CA ALA A 97 -4.40 -2.84 3.07
C ALA A 97 -3.65 -2.85 1.73
N GLY A 98 -4.33 -3.27 0.67
CA GLY A 98 -3.85 -3.26 -0.71
C GLY A 98 -4.73 -2.38 -1.59
N VAL A 99 -4.12 -1.62 -2.51
CA VAL A 99 -4.81 -0.73 -3.44
C VAL A 99 -4.38 -1.04 -4.86
N GLY A 100 -5.36 -1.28 -5.72
CA GLY A 100 -5.15 -1.53 -7.15
C GLY A 100 -4.82 -0.27 -7.96
N ALA A 101 -4.17 -0.48 -9.12
CA ALA A 101 -3.71 0.57 -10.01
C ALA A 101 -4.80 1.55 -10.46
N GLU A 102 -6.02 1.05 -10.66
CA GLU A 102 -7.17 1.85 -11.11
C GLU A 102 -7.59 2.93 -10.09
N VAL A 103 -7.35 2.66 -8.81
CA VAL A 103 -7.68 3.52 -7.67
C VAL A 103 -6.59 4.58 -7.48
N HIS A 104 -5.34 4.15 -7.34
CA HIS A 104 -4.26 5.07 -6.92
C HIS A 104 -3.67 5.89 -8.06
N ARG A 105 -3.59 5.35 -9.29
CA ARG A 105 -3.06 6.00 -10.51
C ARG A 105 -1.72 6.72 -10.29
N PHE A 106 -0.86 6.12 -9.48
CA PHE A 106 0.24 6.81 -8.78
C PHE A 106 1.30 7.36 -9.74
N TYR A 107 1.69 6.58 -10.75
CA TYR A 107 2.71 6.97 -11.72
C TYR A 107 2.12 7.44 -13.06
N ARG A 108 0.81 7.73 -13.14
CA ARG A 108 0.14 8.01 -14.42
C ARG A 108 0.78 9.17 -15.22
N GLY A 109 1.40 10.13 -14.54
CA GLY A 109 2.08 11.27 -15.17
C GLY A 109 3.57 11.06 -15.41
N GLU A 110 4.26 10.30 -14.57
CA GLU A 110 5.73 10.16 -14.58
C GLU A 110 6.19 8.88 -15.29
N ASN A 111 5.53 7.76 -15.00
CA ASN A 111 5.77 6.47 -15.65
C ASN A 111 4.44 5.70 -15.79
N PRO A 112 3.67 5.98 -16.87
CA PRO A 112 2.38 5.35 -17.07
C PRO A 112 2.50 3.83 -17.28
N ASP A 113 3.61 3.36 -17.84
CA ASP A 113 3.85 1.94 -18.11
C ASP A 113 4.09 1.14 -16.83
N LEU A 114 4.64 1.79 -15.79
CA LEU A 114 4.81 1.19 -14.46
C LEU A 114 3.50 1.07 -13.68
N THR A 115 2.58 2.03 -13.85
CA THR A 115 1.36 2.14 -13.04
C THR A 115 0.54 0.83 -12.93
N PRO A 116 0.28 0.06 -14.00
CA PRO A 116 -0.47 -1.19 -13.94
C PRO A 116 0.14 -2.27 -13.04
N TYR A 117 1.46 -2.24 -12.87
CA TYR A 117 2.23 -3.23 -12.11
C TYR A 117 2.41 -2.85 -10.64
N VAL A 118 2.04 -1.64 -10.26
CA VAL A 118 2.14 -1.18 -8.86
C VAL A 118 0.88 -1.57 -8.10
N ARG A 119 1.10 -2.03 -6.87
CA ARG A 119 0.07 -2.22 -5.85
C ARG A 119 0.49 -1.42 -4.63
N LEU A 120 -0.29 -0.39 -4.28
CA LEU A 120 0.02 0.31 -3.04
C LEU A 120 -0.39 -0.55 -1.86
N THR A 121 0.44 -0.58 -0.84
CA THR A 121 0.16 -1.26 0.42
C THR A 121 0.45 -0.34 1.58
N PHE A 122 -0.26 -0.49 2.68
CA PHE A 122 -0.03 0.30 3.88
C PHE A 122 -0.60 -0.41 5.11
N PRO A 123 0.01 -0.21 6.29
CA PRO A 123 -0.57 -0.69 7.54
C PRO A 123 -1.84 0.12 7.85
N ALA A 124 -2.89 -0.58 8.28
CA ALA A 124 -4.20 0.02 8.47
C ALA A 124 -4.99 -0.62 9.61
N TYR A 125 -6.19 -0.10 9.84
CA TYR A 125 -7.11 -0.64 10.84
C TYR A 125 -8.28 -1.34 10.15
N SER A 126 -8.67 -2.52 10.64
CA SER A 126 -9.77 -3.32 10.08
C SER A 126 -11.08 -2.53 9.95
N CYS A 127 -11.38 -1.64 10.91
CA CYS A 127 -12.59 -0.80 10.91
C CYS A 127 -12.65 0.22 9.75
N GLU A 128 -11.58 0.38 8.98
CA GLU A 128 -11.48 1.36 7.89
C GLU A 128 -11.97 0.83 6.54
N PHE A 129 -12.32 -0.46 6.49
CA PHE A 129 -12.70 -1.17 5.28
C PHE A 129 -13.94 -2.03 5.55
N SER A 130 -14.83 -2.07 4.58
CA SER A 130 -15.92 -3.03 4.48
C SER A 130 -15.51 -4.31 3.75
N GLY A 131 -14.51 -4.23 2.86
CA GLY A 131 -14.02 -5.34 2.04
C GLY A 131 -14.78 -5.51 0.71
N GLU A 132 -15.93 -4.84 0.56
CA GLU A 132 -16.83 -4.93 -0.59
C GLU A 132 -16.98 -3.58 -1.30
N GLU A 133 -15.98 -2.70 -1.15
CA GLU A 133 -15.96 -1.39 -1.82
C GLU A 133 -16.03 -1.57 -3.35
N SER A 134 -17.03 -0.92 -3.96
CA SER A 134 -16.99 -0.66 -5.41
C SER A 134 -15.78 0.22 -5.77
N LEU A 135 -15.43 0.30 -7.07
CA LEU A 135 -14.33 1.15 -7.52
C LEU A 135 -14.47 2.62 -7.07
N ASP A 136 -15.67 3.20 -7.17
CA ASP A 136 -15.90 4.59 -6.78
C ASP A 136 -15.79 4.80 -5.25
N GLU A 137 -16.27 3.82 -4.48
CA GLU A 137 -16.11 3.80 -3.02
C GLU A 137 -14.62 3.66 -2.65
N ALA A 138 -13.89 2.78 -3.33
CA ALA A 138 -12.46 2.58 -3.14
C ALA A 138 -11.66 3.86 -3.46
N VAL A 139 -11.96 4.55 -4.55
CA VAL A 139 -11.36 5.85 -4.90
C VAL A 139 -11.65 6.91 -3.84
N THR A 140 -12.90 7.00 -3.40
CA THR A 140 -13.30 7.94 -2.36
C THR A 140 -12.58 7.63 -1.05
N ARG A 141 -12.58 6.35 -0.65
CA ARG A 141 -11.95 5.87 0.58
C ARG A 141 -10.45 6.10 0.58
N TYR A 142 -9.77 5.76 -0.52
CA TYR A 142 -8.35 6.01 -0.73
C TYR A 142 -7.97 7.48 -0.49
N ARG A 143 -8.79 8.43 -0.94
CA ARG A 143 -8.55 9.88 -0.72
C ARG A 143 -8.76 10.32 0.73
N MET A 144 -9.64 9.65 1.46
CA MET A 144 -9.92 9.95 2.87
C MET A 144 -8.89 9.34 3.81
N LEU A 145 -8.24 8.25 3.40
CA LEU A 145 -7.24 7.55 4.17
C LEU A 145 -5.93 8.35 4.22
N ARG A 146 -5.47 8.67 5.43
CA ARG A 146 -4.19 9.35 5.68
C ARG A 146 -3.01 8.37 5.63
N MET A 147 -2.96 7.49 4.63
CA MET A 147 -2.03 6.35 4.56
C MET A 147 -0.55 6.70 4.65
N LYS A 148 -0.18 7.96 4.34
CA LYS A 148 1.19 8.45 4.43
C LYS A 148 1.62 8.82 5.86
N ASN A 149 0.71 8.81 6.83
CA ASN A 149 1.03 9.08 8.23
C ASN A 149 0.99 7.77 9.03
N PHE A 150 2.13 7.28 9.49
CA PHE A 150 2.20 6.04 10.28
C PHE A 150 1.82 6.24 11.75
N ASP A 151 1.71 7.48 12.22
CA ASP A 151 1.31 7.83 13.58
C ASP A 151 -0.18 8.20 13.66
N ARG A 152 -0.97 7.81 12.65
CA ARG A 152 -2.39 8.13 12.55
C ARG A 152 -3.25 7.24 13.44
N GLU A 153 -4.34 7.82 13.92
CA GLU A 153 -5.45 7.08 14.52
C GLU A 153 -6.33 6.40 13.45
N PRO A 154 -7.19 5.45 13.87
CA PRO A 154 -8.19 4.84 12.99
C PRO A 154 -9.15 5.88 12.42
N ASN A 155 -9.56 5.69 11.17
CA ASN A 155 -10.60 6.49 10.51
C ASN A 155 -11.76 5.57 10.09
N PRO A 156 -12.70 5.18 10.97
CA PRO A 156 -13.69 4.16 10.67
C PRO A 156 -14.52 4.43 9.40
N PHE A 157 -14.81 3.39 8.62
CA PHE A 157 -15.70 3.50 7.45
C PHE A 157 -17.15 3.26 7.87
N VAL A 158 -18.00 4.27 7.67
CA VAL A 158 -19.43 4.19 7.99
C VAL A 158 -20.24 4.31 6.70
N LYS A 159 -20.96 3.25 6.34
CA LYS A 159 -21.86 3.22 5.19
C LYS A 159 -23.31 3.36 5.66
N MET A 160 -23.94 4.50 5.35
CA MET A 160 -25.37 4.67 5.59
C MET A 160 -26.16 4.18 4.38
N ARG A 161 -27.12 3.27 4.61
CA ARG A 161 -28.10 2.88 3.60
C ARG A 161 -29.42 3.57 3.92
N TRP A 162 -29.88 4.46 3.04
CA TRP A 162 -31.23 5.01 3.14
C TRP A 162 -32.22 3.96 2.61
N PRO A 163 -33.23 3.52 3.39
CA PRO A 163 -34.31 2.73 2.83
C PRO A 163 -35.03 3.59 1.77
N ARG A 164 -35.16 3.08 0.54
CA ARG A 164 -36.00 3.75 -0.46
C ARG A 164 -37.46 3.70 0.02
N PRO A 165 -38.25 4.79 -0.11
CA PRO A 165 -39.67 4.79 0.21
C PRO A 165 -40.45 3.82 -0.69
#